data_AF-M7BLS1-F1
#
_entry.id   AF-M7BLS1-F1
#
_cell.length_a   1.000
_cell.length_b   1.000
_cell.length_c   1.000
_cell.angle_alpha   90.00
_cell.angle_beta   90.00
_cell.angle_gamma   90.00
#
_symmetry.space_group_name_H-M   'P 1'
#
loop_
_entity.id
_entity.type
_entity.pdbx_description
1 polymer ?
#
loop_
_entity_poly.entity_id
_entity_poly.type
_entity_poly.pdbx_seq_one_letter_code
_entity_poly.pdbx_strand_id
1 'polypeptide(L)'
;MLHSLGVHTLQLLTQVAACILLFPRFLLTALMLWLLDFLCIRKKVLLMGSRAEEEACPGQEPPPDDPPVCVSDSNRMFTLESLKAVWHGQKLDFFKSAHRLAAHFVDIADFLLVYIEEAHPSDGWVSSDAAYQIPKHQCLQDRLRAAQLMQEGAPGCPLAVDTMDNASSAAYGAFFERLYIIQEEVVMYQGGRGPEGYKISELRSWLDQYKNRLQSPSTVVIHV
;
A
#
# COMPACT_ATOMS: atom_id res chain seq x y z
N MET A 1 -13.38 -29.45 53.57
CA MET A 1 -12.44 -28.33 53.34
C MET A 1 -11.05 -28.82 52.90
N LEU A 2 -10.40 -29.78 53.58
CA LEU A 2 -9.06 -30.29 53.18
C LEU A 2 -9.02 -31.06 51.84
N HIS A 3 -10.06 -31.82 51.50
CA HIS A 3 -10.06 -32.69 50.32
C HIS A 3 -10.14 -31.92 48.99
N SER A 4 -10.73 -30.71 49.00
CA SER A 4 -10.86 -29.87 47.80
C SER A 4 -9.56 -29.10 47.48
N LEU A 5 -8.81 -28.67 48.51
CA LEU A 5 -7.48 -28.06 48.31
C LEU A 5 -6.48 -29.05 47.68
N GLY A 6 -6.50 -30.32 48.10
CA GLY A 6 -5.57 -31.34 47.60
C GLY A 6 -5.78 -31.71 46.13
N VAL A 7 -7.02 -31.65 45.63
CA VAL A 7 -7.32 -31.95 44.23
C VAL A 7 -6.88 -30.80 43.32
N HIS A 8 -7.09 -29.55 43.75
CA HIS A 8 -6.64 -28.38 42.98
C HIS A 8 -5.11 -28.26 42.94
N THR A 9 -4.41 -28.59 44.03
CA THR A 9 -2.94 -28.60 44.03
C THR A 9 -2.37 -29.71 43.13
N LEU A 10 -3.01 -30.88 43.09
CA LEU A 10 -2.60 -31.98 42.20
C LEU A 10 -2.88 -31.67 40.71
N GLN A 11 -3.99 -30.99 40.41
CA GLN A 11 -4.31 -30.51 39.06
C GLN A 11 -3.34 -29.42 38.59
N LEU A 12 -2.96 -28.49 39.48
CA LEU A 12 -1.92 -27.49 39.19
C LEU A 12 -0.57 -28.14 38.95
N LEU A 13 -0.18 -29.13 39.76
CA LEU A 13 1.09 -29.84 39.60
C LEU A 13 1.16 -30.59 38.26
N THR A 14 0.06 -31.21 37.86
CA THR A 14 -0.03 -31.93 36.57
C THR A 14 -0.04 -30.98 35.37
N GLN A 15 -0.73 -29.83 35.46
CA GLN A 15 -0.68 -28.80 34.42
C GLN A 15 0.72 -28.17 34.30
N VAL A 16 1.39 -27.88 35.42
CA VAL A 16 2.76 -27.35 35.41
C VAL A 16 3.73 -28.39 34.84
N ALA A 17 3.61 -29.66 35.22
CA ALA A 17 4.42 -30.73 34.64
C ALA A 17 4.18 -30.87 33.13
N ALA A 18 2.93 -30.78 32.67
CA ALA A 18 2.60 -30.80 31.25
C ALA A 18 3.20 -29.59 30.51
N CYS A 19 3.14 -28.38 31.08
CA CYS A 19 3.77 -27.20 30.52
C CYS A 19 5.30 -27.36 30.43
N ILE A 20 5.95 -27.86 31.48
CA ILE A 20 7.42 -28.05 31.50
C ILE A 20 7.86 -29.10 30.47
N LEU A 21 7.06 -30.14 30.22
CA LEU A 21 7.38 -31.20 29.25
C LEU A 21 7.02 -30.83 27.81
N LEU A 22 5.96 -30.05 27.60
CA LEU A 22 5.45 -29.70 26.27
C LEU A 22 6.05 -28.40 25.74
N PHE A 23 6.24 -27.38 26.58
CA PHE A 23 6.80 -26.09 26.19
C PHE A 23 8.17 -26.19 25.49
N PRO A 24 9.17 -26.96 25.96
CA PRO A 24 10.43 -27.09 25.24
C PRO A 24 10.26 -27.76 23.87
N ARG A 25 9.27 -28.65 23.70
CA ARG A 25 8.95 -29.23 22.39
C ARG A 25 8.34 -28.20 21.45
N PHE A 26 7.41 -27.37 21.93
CA PHE A 26 6.82 -26.28 21.16
C PHE A 26 7.84 -25.17 20.83
N LEU A 27 8.74 -24.87 21.76
CA LEU A 27 9.80 -23.89 21.54
C LEU A 27 10.83 -24.42 20.53
N LEU A 28 11.17 -25.70 20.61
CA LEU A 28 12.06 -26.35 19.64
C LEU A 28 11.43 -26.39 18.24
N THR A 29 10.14 -26.71 18.12
CA THR A 29 9.46 -26.69 16.81
C THR A 29 9.32 -25.28 16.25
N ALA A 30 9.00 -24.29 17.09
CA ALA A 30 8.97 -22.88 16.67
C ALA A 30 10.37 -22.39 16.22
N LEU A 31 11.42 -22.75 16.96
CA LEU A 31 12.80 -22.44 16.59
C LEU A 31 13.20 -23.15 15.29
N MET A 32 12.79 -24.40 15.10
CA MET A 32 13.04 -25.15 13.87
C MET A 32 12.31 -24.55 12.67
N LEU A 33 11.04 -24.16 12.81
CA LEU A 33 10.29 -23.47 11.76
C LEU A 33 10.90 -22.11 11.42
N TRP A 34 11.30 -21.34 12.43
CA TRP A 34 11.98 -20.06 12.25
C TRP A 34 13.34 -20.21 11.55
N LEU A 35 14.12 -21.24 11.89
CA LEU A 35 15.38 -21.56 11.22
C LEU A 35 15.16 -22.08 9.79
N LEU A 36 14.10 -22.86 9.55
CA LEU A 36 13.71 -23.31 8.21
C LEU A 36 13.27 -22.13 7.33
N ASP A 37 12.52 -21.16 7.86
CA ASP A 37 12.17 -19.93 7.14
C ASP A 37 13.42 -19.11 6.83
N PHE A 38 14.31 -18.91 7.80
CA PHE A 38 15.59 -18.23 7.57
C PHE A 38 16.44 -18.94 6.52
N LEU A 39 16.52 -20.27 6.56
CA LEU A 39 17.27 -21.07 5.58
C LEU A 39 16.57 -21.10 4.22
N CYS A 40 15.24 -21.12 4.14
CA CYS A 40 14.48 -21.05 2.90
C CYS A 40 14.59 -19.69 2.24
N ILE A 41 14.46 -18.60 3.01
CA ILE A 41 14.69 -17.23 2.55
C ILE A 41 16.13 -17.10 2.07
N ARG A 42 17.11 -17.54 2.87
CA ARG A 42 18.53 -17.44 2.51
C ARG A 42 18.89 -18.34 1.33
N LYS A 43 18.32 -19.53 1.20
CA LYS A 43 18.54 -20.46 0.08
C LYS A 43 17.86 -19.95 -1.19
N LYS A 44 16.69 -19.31 -1.11
CA LYS A 44 16.04 -18.63 -2.25
C LYS A 44 16.86 -17.41 -2.70
N VAL A 45 17.40 -16.63 -1.75
CA VAL A 45 18.32 -15.51 -2.03
C VAL A 45 19.63 -16.01 -2.66
N LEU A 46 20.22 -17.09 -2.15
CA LEU A 46 21.44 -17.68 -2.71
C LEU A 46 21.20 -18.33 -4.08
N LEU A 47 20.14 -19.13 -4.27
CA LEU A 47 19.79 -19.73 -5.57
C LEU A 47 19.44 -18.67 -6.62
N MET A 48 18.83 -17.56 -6.21
CA MET A 48 18.52 -16.45 -7.12
C MET A 48 19.78 -15.64 -7.46
N GLY A 49 20.74 -15.53 -6.53
CA GLY A 49 22.06 -14.92 -6.77
C GLY A 49 23.04 -15.78 -7.57
N SER A 50 22.89 -17.11 -7.59
CA SER A 50 23.82 -18.02 -8.30
C SER A 50 23.38 -18.42 -9.71
N ARG A 51 22.24 -17.94 -10.20
CA ARG A 51 21.68 -18.32 -11.52
C ARG A 51 21.70 -17.18 -12.54
N ALA A 52 22.37 -16.08 -12.23
CA ALA A 52 22.37 -14.89 -13.05
C ALA A 52 23.78 -14.42 -13.40
N GLU A 53 24.68 -15.34 -13.76
CA GLU A 53 25.89 -15.02 -14.52
C GLU A 53 26.09 -16.13 -15.56
N GLU A 54 26.35 -15.70 -16.81
CA GLU A 54 26.89 -16.46 -17.94
C GLU A 54 25.91 -17.25 -18.85
N GLU A 55 25.36 -16.56 -19.86
CA GLU A 55 25.57 -16.91 -21.29
C GLU A 55 25.17 -15.70 -22.17
N ALA A 56 26.13 -15.19 -22.94
CA ALA A 56 25.97 -14.12 -23.91
C ALA A 56 26.04 -14.67 -25.34
N CYS A 57 25.12 -14.26 -26.22
CA CYS A 57 25.29 -14.26 -27.68
C CYS A 57 24.42 -13.15 -28.34
N PRO A 58 24.84 -12.61 -29.51
CA PRO A 58 24.53 -11.24 -29.89
C PRO A 58 23.39 -11.10 -30.92
N GLY A 59 22.75 -9.93 -30.89
CA GLY A 59 22.03 -9.38 -32.02
C GLY A 59 20.51 -9.42 -31.93
N GLN A 60 19.90 -8.32 -31.44
CA GLN A 60 18.70 -7.72 -32.03
C GLN A 60 18.51 -6.31 -31.43
N GLU A 61 18.53 -5.27 -32.24
CA GLU A 61 18.28 -3.88 -31.82
C GLU A 61 16.80 -3.64 -31.48
N PRO A 62 16.48 -2.92 -30.39
CA PRO A 62 15.17 -2.33 -30.17
C PRO A 62 15.10 -0.84 -30.62
N PRO A 63 13.89 -0.35 -30.96
CA PRO A 63 13.66 0.96 -31.58
C PRO A 63 13.89 2.17 -30.65
N PRO A 64 14.06 3.38 -31.21
CA PRO A 64 14.58 4.53 -30.49
C PRO A 64 13.50 5.26 -29.67
N ASP A 65 13.96 5.92 -28.60
CA ASP A 65 13.25 6.90 -27.77
C ASP A 65 12.62 6.43 -26.44
N ASP A 66 13.30 5.53 -25.73
CA ASP A 66 13.32 5.56 -24.25
C ASP A 66 14.80 5.59 -23.79
N PRO A 67 15.25 6.56 -22.98
CA PRO A 67 16.56 6.46 -22.36
C PRO A 67 16.57 5.22 -21.47
N PRO A 68 17.58 4.33 -21.58
CA PRO A 68 17.67 3.20 -20.67
C PRO A 68 17.70 3.75 -19.25
N VAL A 69 16.80 3.27 -18.40
CA VAL A 69 16.96 3.38 -16.95
C VAL A 69 18.22 2.59 -16.62
N CYS A 70 19.36 3.25 -16.70
CA CYS A 70 20.63 2.75 -16.21
C CYS A 70 20.50 2.66 -14.70
N VAL A 71 20.00 1.53 -14.21
CA VAL A 71 20.30 1.11 -12.85
C VAL A 71 21.81 0.91 -12.86
N SER A 72 22.53 1.87 -12.29
CA SER A 72 23.96 1.75 -12.09
C SER A 72 24.17 0.52 -11.20
N ASP A 73 24.56 -0.60 -11.80
CA ASP A 73 24.95 -1.85 -11.13
C ASP A 73 26.22 -1.71 -10.29
N SER A 74 26.61 -0.49 -9.97
CA SER A 74 27.71 -0.18 -9.07
C SER A 74 27.16 0.29 -7.72
N ASN A 75 26.83 -0.69 -6.88
CA ASN A 75 26.86 -0.69 -5.41
C ASN A 75 25.51 -0.82 -4.64
N ARG A 76 25.41 -2.00 -4.01
CA ARG A 76 24.84 -2.29 -2.67
C ARG A 76 23.32 -2.11 -2.49
N MET A 77 22.61 -3.24 -2.56
CA MET A 77 21.24 -3.49 -2.06
C MET A 77 21.04 -3.26 -0.54
N PHE A 78 21.92 -2.52 0.14
CA PHE A 78 21.88 -2.24 1.58
C PHE A 78 22.38 -0.82 1.91
N THR A 79 22.28 0.12 0.98
CA THR A 79 22.45 1.53 1.36
C THR A 79 21.18 2.03 2.04
N LEU A 80 21.34 2.96 2.99
CA LEU A 80 20.20 3.66 3.61
C LEU A 80 19.31 4.28 2.53
N GLU A 81 19.89 4.75 1.43
CA GLU A 81 19.18 5.25 0.24
C GLU A 81 18.38 4.17 -0.51
N SER A 82 18.86 2.93 -0.61
CA SER A 82 18.08 1.82 -1.20
C SER A 82 16.93 1.38 -0.30
N LEU A 83 17.13 1.35 1.02
CA LEU A 83 16.05 1.11 1.99
C LEU A 83 15.02 2.24 1.98
N LYS A 84 15.50 3.49 1.92
CA LYS A 84 14.68 4.68 1.71
C LYS A 84 13.93 4.55 0.41
N ALA A 85 14.55 4.11 -0.69
CA ALA A 85 13.93 3.92 -2.01
C ALA A 85 12.85 2.83 -2.02
N VAL A 86 13.06 1.73 -1.29
CA VAL A 86 12.03 0.70 -1.06
C VAL A 86 10.84 1.27 -0.29
N TRP A 87 11.07 2.23 0.62
CA TRP A 87 10.01 2.97 1.32
C TRP A 87 9.40 4.12 0.49
N HIS A 88 10.18 4.76 -0.40
CA HIS A 88 9.74 5.74 -1.42
C HIS A 88 8.69 5.12 -2.36
N GLY A 89 8.70 3.79 -2.52
CA GLY A 89 7.74 3.04 -3.31
C GLY A 89 6.30 3.28 -2.88
N GLN A 90 5.96 3.22 -1.58
CA GLN A 90 4.56 3.14 -1.15
C GLN A 90 3.67 4.29 -1.62
N LYS A 91 4.09 5.56 -1.50
CA LYS A 91 3.25 6.71 -1.90
C LYS A 91 3.17 6.88 -3.41
N LEU A 92 4.28 6.66 -4.12
CA LEU A 92 4.30 6.68 -5.58
C LEU A 92 3.50 5.50 -6.16
N ASP A 93 3.52 4.36 -5.48
CA ASP A 93 2.74 3.17 -5.82
C ASP A 93 1.24 3.41 -5.65
N PHE A 94 0.80 4.25 -4.70
CA PHE A 94 -0.60 4.65 -4.61
C PHE A 94 -1.06 5.44 -5.83
N PHE A 95 -0.27 6.43 -6.27
CA PHE A 95 -0.61 7.23 -7.46
C PHE A 95 -0.55 6.39 -8.74
N LYS A 96 0.46 5.53 -8.89
CA LYS A 96 0.54 4.58 -10.00
C LYS A 96 -0.63 3.60 -10.01
N SER A 97 -1.06 3.13 -8.84
CA SER A 97 -2.22 2.24 -8.69
C SER A 97 -3.53 2.96 -9.02
N ALA A 98 -3.69 4.20 -8.58
CA ALA A 98 -4.84 5.05 -8.92
C ALA A 98 -4.88 5.35 -10.42
N HIS A 99 -3.75 5.68 -11.04
CA HIS A 99 -3.63 5.88 -12.48
C HIS A 99 -4.01 4.63 -13.27
N ARG A 100 -3.50 3.46 -12.88
CA ARG A 100 -3.87 2.17 -13.49
C ARG A 100 -5.35 1.85 -13.33
N LEU A 101 -5.94 2.20 -12.18
CA LEU A 101 -7.36 2.03 -11.94
C LEU A 101 -8.18 2.95 -12.86
N ALA A 102 -7.77 4.22 -12.96
CA ALA A 102 -8.42 5.20 -13.81
C ALA A 102 -8.41 4.77 -15.29
N ALA A 103 -7.26 4.33 -15.79
CA ALA A 103 -7.13 3.81 -17.15
C ALA A 103 -8.00 2.57 -17.41
N HIS A 104 -8.24 1.73 -16.39
CA HIS A 104 -9.02 0.50 -16.55
C HIS A 104 -10.54 0.71 -16.57
N PHE A 105 -11.02 1.76 -15.90
CA PHE A 105 -12.45 2.05 -15.73
C PHE A 105 -12.88 3.37 -16.37
N VAL A 106 -12.04 3.94 -17.24
CA VAL A 106 -12.33 5.18 -17.98
C VAL A 106 -13.61 5.09 -18.83
N ASP A 107 -14.06 3.87 -19.15
CA ASP A 107 -15.28 3.63 -19.90
C ASP A 107 -16.57 3.79 -19.07
N ILE A 108 -16.48 3.76 -17.73
CA ILE A 108 -17.65 3.77 -16.83
C ILE A 108 -17.57 4.82 -15.72
N ALA A 109 -16.41 5.42 -15.48
CA ALA A 109 -16.20 6.36 -14.39
C ALA A 109 -15.10 7.38 -14.72
N ASP A 110 -15.32 8.61 -14.25
CA ASP A 110 -14.31 9.66 -14.22
C ASP A 110 -13.48 9.58 -12.93
N PHE A 111 -12.24 10.05 -13.00
CA PHE A 111 -11.30 10.03 -11.89
C PHE A 111 -10.72 11.42 -11.63
N LEU A 112 -10.65 11.82 -10.36
CA LEU A 112 -10.09 13.08 -9.93
C LEU A 112 -9.20 12.85 -8.70
N LEU A 113 -7.94 13.28 -8.79
CA LEU A 113 -7.05 13.40 -7.64
C LEU A 113 -7.24 14.80 -7.04
N VAL A 114 -7.31 14.88 -5.71
CA VAL A 114 -7.39 16.16 -4.99
C VAL A 114 -6.18 16.26 -4.06
N TYR A 115 -5.29 17.21 -4.35
CA TYR A 115 -4.15 17.51 -3.50
C TYR A 115 -4.57 18.34 -2.29
N ILE A 116 -4.31 17.85 -1.07
CA ILE A 116 -4.65 18.52 0.18
C ILE A 116 -3.39 18.94 0.95
N GLU A 117 -3.54 19.34 2.21
CA GLU A 117 -2.40 19.70 3.06
C GLU A 117 -1.46 18.52 3.36
N GLU A 118 -0.19 18.83 3.63
CA GLU A 118 0.79 17.82 4.01
C GLU A 118 0.44 17.19 5.36
N ALA A 119 0.38 15.86 5.38
CA ALA A 119 0.26 15.08 6.61
C ALA A 119 1.44 15.29 7.56
N HIS A 120 2.65 15.43 7.00
CA HIS A 120 3.92 15.54 7.72
C HIS A 120 4.76 16.65 7.09
N PRO A 121 4.45 17.93 7.35
CA PRO A 121 5.22 19.04 6.79
C PRO A 121 6.64 19.07 7.39
N SER A 122 7.63 19.43 6.56
CA SER A 122 9.05 19.40 6.95
C SER A 122 9.43 20.43 8.02
N ASP A 123 8.63 21.47 8.21
CA ASP A 123 8.76 22.51 9.24
C ASP A 123 7.86 22.28 10.47
N GLY A 124 7.24 21.10 10.58
CA GLY A 124 6.34 20.71 11.67
C GLY A 124 6.78 19.44 12.40
N TRP A 125 5.83 18.52 12.63
CA TRP A 125 6.14 17.18 13.16
C TRP A 125 6.87 16.37 12.10
N VAL A 126 8.19 16.46 12.10
CA VAL A 126 9.05 15.84 11.10
C VAL A 126 8.97 14.33 11.22
N SER A 127 8.49 13.69 10.16
CA SER A 127 8.84 12.29 9.91
C SER A 127 10.20 12.28 9.22
N SER A 128 11.22 11.82 9.92
CA SER A 128 12.61 11.69 9.42
C SER A 128 12.70 10.85 8.13
N ASP A 129 11.65 10.08 7.84
CA ASP A 129 11.60 9.03 6.83
C ASP A 129 10.76 9.45 5.60
N ALA A 130 10.29 10.70 5.54
CA ALA A 130 9.49 11.18 4.42
C ALA A 130 10.33 11.37 3.15
N ALA A 131 9.86 10.78 2.05
CA ALA A 131 10.45 10.87 0.71
C ALA A 131 10.56 12.31 0.18
N TYR A 132 9.55 13.13 0.49
CA TYR A 132 9.46 14.53 0.08
C TYR A 132 9.47 15.39 1.34
N GLN A 133 10.38 16.37 1.37
CA GLN A 133 10.49 17.34 2.44
C GLN A 133 9.77 18.62 2.04
N ILE A 134 8.44 18.58 2.05
CA ILE A 134 7.58 19.70 1.67
C ILE A 134 7.19 20.45 2.96
N PRO A 135 7.48 21.75 3.09
CA PRO A 135 7.05 22.53 4.25
C PRO A 135 5.55 22.77 4.20
N LYS A 136 4.96 23.17 5.32
CA LYS A 136 3.55 23.56 5.38
C LYS A 136 3.30 24.68 4.37
N HIS A 137 2.33 24.48 3.48
CA HIS A 137 1.94 25.46 2.48
C HIS A 137 1.49 26.77 3.16
N GLN A 138 2.14 27.89 2.83
CA GLN A 138 1.78 29.21 3.34
C GLN A 138 0.86 29.94 2.37
N CYS A 139 0.91 29.57 1.09
CA CYS A 139 0.03 30.09 0.05
C CYS A 139 -0.35 29.01 -0.97
N LEU A 140 -1.34 29.31 -1.81
CA LEU A 140 -1.81 28.39 -2.86
C LEU A 140 -0.69 27.99 -3.82
N GLN A 141 0.23 28.91 -4.13
CA GLN A 141 1.36 28.63 -5.02
C GLN A 141 2.30 27.56 -4.46
N ASP A 142 2.49 27.50 -3.14
CA ASP A 142 3.28 26.44 -2.50
C ASP A 142 2.60 25.09 -2.70
N ARG A 143 1.29 25.05 -2.48
CA ARG A 143 0.48 23.84 -2.64
C ARG A 143 0.43 23.36 -4.07
N LEU A 144 0.32 24.28 -5.04
CA LEU A 144 0.38 23.95 -6.47
C LEU A 144 1.74 23.35 -6.86
N ARG A 145 2.85 23.89 -6.35
CA ARG A 145 4.19 23.33 -6.60
C ARG A 145 4.33 21.92 -6.02
N ALA A 146 3.82 21.69 -4.82
CA ALA A 146 3.80 20.37 -4.21
C ALA A 146 2.92 19.38 -5.00
N ALA A 147 1.75 19.83 -5.47
CA ALA A 147 0.84 19.04 -6.30
C ALA A 147 1.44 18.62 -7.64
N GLN A 148 2.32 19.43 -8.23
CA GLN A 148 3.03 19.05 -9.46
C GLN A 148 3.90 17.80 -9.28
N LEU A 149 4.50 17.61 -8.10
CA LEU A 149 5.27 16.40 -7.78
C LEU A 149 4.38 15.15 -7.76
N MET A 150 3.09 15.28 -7.41
CA MET A 150 2.13 14.18 -7.46
C MET A 150 1.83 13.73 -8.91
N GLN A 151 1.90 14.65 -9.88
CA GLN A 151 1.64 14.32 -11.29
C GLN A 151 2.68 13.36 -11.88
N GLU A 152 3.91 13.38 -11.37
CA GLU A 152 4.96 12.43 -11.79
C GLU A 152 4.56 10.96 -11.52
N GLY A 153 3.76 10.72 -10.46
CA GLY A 153 3.27 9.39 -10.10
C GLY A 153 1.99 8.95 -10.80
N ALA A 154 1.20 9.90 -11.31
CA ALA A 154 -0.07 9.66 -11.97
C ALA A 154 -0.23 10.57 -13.21
N PRO A 155 0.59 10.35 -14.26
CA PRO A 155 0.55 11.19 -15.45
C PRO A 155 -0.82 11.11 -16.13
N GLY A 156 -1.37 12.26 -16.53
CA GLY A 156 -2.65 12.33 -17.24
C GLY A 156 -3.91 12.16 -16.39
N CYS A 157 -3.78 11.91 -15.07
CA CYS A 157 -4.94 11.97 -14.18
C CYS A 157 -5.32 13.43 -13.89
N PRO A 158 -6.61 13.81 -13.99
CA PRO A 158 -7.07 15.12 -13.54
C PRO A 158 -6.68 15.36 -12.08
N LEU A 159 -6.05 16.50 -11.82
CA LEU A 159 -5.59 16.90 -10.49
C LEU A 159 -6.19 18.26 -10.12
N ALA A 160 -6.99 18.27 -9.07
CA ALA A 160 -7.41 19.49 -8.39
C ALA A 160 -6.55 19.71 -7.14
N VAL A 161 -6.48 20.95 -6.69
CA VAL A 161 -5.79 21.33 -5.45
C VAL A 161 -6.80 21.97 -4.53
N ASP A 162 -6.86 21.50 -3.28
CA ASP A 162 -7.78 22.05 -2.30
C ASP A 162 -7.40 23.50 -1.94
N THR A 163 -8.42 24.26 -1.58
CA THR A 163 -8.31 25.64 -1.10
C THR A 163 -7.41 25.73 0.13
N MET A 164 -6.79 26.89 0.36
CA MET A 164 -5.95 27.10 1.55
C MET A 164 -6.72 26.98 2.87
N ASP A 165 -8.05 27.15 2.85
CA ASP A 165 -8.95 26.92 3.98
C ASP A 165 -9.29 25.43 4.21
N ASN A 166 -8.70 24.52 3.41
CA ASN A 166 -8.91 23.07 3.46
C ASN A 166 -10.40 22.69 3.34
N ALA A 167 -11.17 23.43 2.53
CA ALA A 167 -12.62 23.27 2.42
C ALA A 167 -13.03 21.86 1.95
N SER A 168 -12.33 21.28 0.97
CA SER A 168 -12.63 19.94 0.47
C SER A 168 -12.24 18.88 1.49
N SER A 169 -11.03 19.02 2.08
CA SER A 169 -10.57 18.13 3.14
C SER A 169 -11.53 18.10 4.33
N ALA A 170 -12.06 19.25 4.73
CA ALA A 170 -13.06 19.38 5.80
C ALA A 170 -14.41 18.75 5.40
N ALA A 171 -14.94 19.07 4.23
CA ALA A 171 -16.23 18.58 3.75
C ALA A 171 -16.27 17.04 3.62
N TYR A 172 -15.17 16.44 3.15
CA TYR A 172 -15.04 14.99 2.96
C TYR A 172 -14.36 14.30 4.15
N GLY A 173 -13.94 15.02 5.19
CA GLY A 173 -13.15 14.45 6.29
C GLY A 173 -11.95 13.63 5.78
N ALA A 174 -11.23 14.19 4.80
CA ALA A 174 -10.22 13.52 4.01
C ALA A 174 -8.78 13.78 4.49
N PHE A 175 -8.63 14.21 5.74
CA PHE A 175 -7.31 14.44 6.36
C PHE A 175 -6.42 13.19 6.21
N PHE A 176 -5.13 13.42 5.89
CA PHE A 176 -4.17 12.44 5.38
C PHE A 176 -4.44 12.02 3.93
N GLU A 177 -5.31 11.04 3.73
CA GLU A 177 -5.71 10.51 2.44
C GLU A 177 -7.05 9.78 2.57
N ARG A 178 -7.84 9.79 1.48
CA ARG A 178 -9.15 9.13 1.48
C ARG A 178 -9.66 8.87 0.07
N LEU A 179 -10.44 7.80 -0.08
CA LEU A 179 -11.08 7.41 -1.33
C LEU A 179 -12.59 7.62 -1.24
N TYR A 180 -13.18 8.08 -2.34
CA TYR A 180 -14.62 8.30 -2.47
C TYR A 180 -15.11 7.84 -3.83
N ILE A 181 -16.35 7.34 -3.89
CA ILE A 181 -17.12 7.23 -5.12
C ILE A 181 -18.37 8.09 -4.95
N ILE A 182 -18.57 9.02 -5.88
CA ILE A 182 -19.72 9.90 -5.92
C ILE A 182 -20.48 9.60 -7.20
N GLN A 183 -21.78 9.38 -7.09
CA GLN A 183 -22.67 9.18 -8.23
C GLN A 183 -23.93 10.01 -7.98
N GLU A 184 -24.34 10.81 -8.98
CA GLU A 184 -25.56 11.63 -8.88
C GLU A 184 -25.61 12.47 -7.58
N GLU A 185 -24.47 13.09 -7.24
CA GLU A 185 -24.29 13.91 -6.04
C GLU A 185 -24.39 13.15 -4.70
N VAL A 186 -24.46 11.82 -4.74
CA VAL A 186 -24.51 10.94 -3.57
C VAL A 186 -23.20 10.18 -3.40
N VAL A 187 -22.72 10.10 -2.14
CA VAL A 187 -21.56 9.27 -1.80
C VAL A 187 -21.95 7.80 -1.77
N MET A 188 -21.48 7.04 -2.76
CA MET A 188 -21.74 5.60 -2.89
C MET A 188 -20.70 4.73 -2.19
N TYR A 189 -19.48 5.25 -2.03
CA TYR A 189 -18.41 4.62 -1.28
C TYR A 189 -17.60 5.69 -0.56
N GLN A 190 -17.26 5.39 0.70
CA GLN A 190 -16.39 6.19 1.54
C GLN A 190 -15.31 5.28 2.13
N GLY A 191 -14.06 5.54 1.79
CA GLY A 191 -12.92 4.84 2.33
C GLY A 191 -12.75 5.03 3.84
N GLY A 192 -12.06 4.07 4.45
CA GLY A 192 -11.61 4.15 5.84
C GLY A 192 -10.72 5.36 6.08
N ARG A 193 -10.48 5.69 7.35
CA ARG A 193 -9.63 6.84 7.72
C ARG A 193 -8.15 6.48 7.65
N GLY A 194 -7.34 7.41 7.17
CA GLY A 194 -5.89 7.30 7.16
C GLY A 194 -5.36 6.22 6.20
N PRO A 195 -4.05 5.96 6.24
CA PRO A 195 -3.40 5.05 5.29
C PRO A 195 -3.86 3.60 5.39
N GLU A 196 -4.26 3.15 6.57
CA GLU A 196 -4.85 1.81 6.75
C GLU A 196 -6.22 1.66 6.04
N GLY A 197 -6.92 2.78 5.85
CA GLY A 197 -8.20 2.85 5.15
C GLY A 197 -8.10 3.04 3.64
N TYR A 198 -6.91 3.35 3.11
CA TYR A 198 -6.69 3.60 1.69
C TYR A 198 -6.60 2.27 0.91
N LYS A 199 -7.76 1.67 0.65
CA LYS A 199 -7.84 0.35 0.02
C LYS A 199 -8.30 0.43 -1.42
N ILE A 200 -7.34 0.54 -2.33
CA ILE A 200 -7.57 0.48 -3.78
C ILE A 200 -8.28 -0.82 -4.20
N SER A 201 -8.06 -1.93 -3.48
CA SER A 201 -8.74 -3.20 -3.74
C SER A 201 -10.26 -3.14 -3.49
N GLU A 202 -10.70 -2.44 -2.44
CA GLU A 202 -12.14 -2.24 -2.16
C GLU A 202 -12.76 -1.34 -3.24
N LEU A 203 -12.07 -0.26 -3.61
CA LEU A 203 -12.51 0.63 -4.69
C LEU A 203 -12.65 -0.11 -6.03
N ARG A 204 -11.64 -0.91 -6.40
CA ARG A 204 -11.68 -1.78 -7.59
C ARG A 204 -12.86 -2.74 -7.56
N SER A 205 -13.06 -3.42 -6.42
CA SER A 205 -14.16 -4.38 -6.27
C SER A 205 -15.52 -3.72 -6.44
N TRP A 206 -15.69 -2.49 -5.95
CA TRP A 206 -16.92 -1.73 -6.16
C TRP A 206 -17.13 -1.38 -7.65
N LEU A 207 -16.09 -0.90 -8.33
CA LEU A 207 -16.13 -0.54 -9.75
C LEU A 207 -16.40 -1.75 -10.64
N ASP A 208 -15.80 -2.90 -10.36
CA ASP A 208 -16.06 -4.16 -11.06
C ASP A 208 -17.53 -4.57 -10.93
N GLN A 209 -18.08 -4.52 -9.71
CA GLN A 209 -19.49 -4.82 -9.49
C GLN A 209 -20.41 -3.84 -10.23
N TYR A 210 -20.06 -2.55 -10.26
CA TYR A 210 -20.80 -1.54 -11.00
C TYR A 210 -20.77 -1.80 -12.51
N LYS A 211 -19.59 -2.10 -13.07
CA LYS A 211 -19.40 -2.48 -14.47
C LYS A 211 -20.27 -3.67 -14.86
N ASN A 212 -20.28 -4.71 -14.02
CA ASN A 212 -21.09 -5.90 -14.23
C ASN A 212 -22.59 -5.58 -14.22
N ARG A 213 -23.06 -4.71 -13.30
CA ARG A 213 -24.46 -4.27 -13.26
C ARG A 213 -24.88 -3.51 -14.53
N LEU A 214 -24.00 -2.69 -15.09
CA LEU A 214 -24.26 -1.99 -16.36
C LEU A 214 -24.40 -2.97 -17.54
N GLN A 215 -23.64 -4.07 -17.53
CA GLN A 215 -23.65 -5.08 -18.59
C GLN A 215 -24.79 -6.10 -18.45
N SER A 216 -25.35 -6.27 -17.25
CA SER A 216 -26.51 -7.11 -16.98
C SER A 216 -27.72 -6.27 -16.52
N PRO A 217 -28.34 -5.46 -17.40
CA PRO A 217 -29.60 -4.81 -17.05
C PRO A 217 -30.59 -5.92 -16.73
N SER A 218 -31.08 -5.98 -15.48
CA SER A 218 -32.05 -6.99 -15.07
C SER A 218 -33.24 -6.94 -16.04
N THR A 219 -33.46 -8.04 -16.76
CA THR A 219 -34.71 -8.28 -17.48
C THR A 219 -35.83 -8.26 -16.45
N VAL A 220 -36.49 -7.10 -16.31
CA VAL A 220 -37.73 -7.00 -15.56
C VAL A 220 -38.77 -7.74 -16.39
N VAL A 221 -38.96 -9.03 -16.09
CA VAL A 221 -40.09 -9.81 -16.59
C VAL A 221 -41.31 -9.27 -15.87
N ILE A 222 -41.98 -8.28 -16.48
CA ILE A 222 -43.31 -7.87 -16.08
C ILE A 222 -44.24 -9.02 -16.48
N HIS A 223 -44.58 -9.89 -15.53
CA HIS A 223 -45.73 -10.77 -15.69
C HIS A 223 -46.99 -9.88 -15.59
N VAL A 224 -47.59 -9.63 -16.75
CA VAL A 224 -48.99 -9.17 -16.88
C VAL A 224 -49.90 -10.39 -16.88
#